data_AF-A0A8H2VJK0-F1
#
_entry.id   AF-A0A8H2VJK0-F1
#
_cell.length_a   1.000
_cell.length_b   1.000
_cell.length_c   1.000
_cell.angle_alpha   90.00
_cell.angle_beta   90.00
_cell.angle_gamma   90.00
#
_symmetry.space_group_name_H-M   'P 1'
#
loop_
_entity.id
_entity.type
_entity.pdbx_description
1 polymer ?
#
loop_
_entity_poly.entity_id
_entity_poly.type
_entity_poly.pdbx_seq_one_letter_code
_entity_poly.pdbx_strand_id
1 'polypeptide(L)'
;MTEITQVEAHVKTGLPPCCLRIFQDKFVLVGTYELDKPTGNRTGSIDIYDVNFKLIYTYFTYGAILDLKLSPFDSTLPATAHSTWNIMIWNIVTEDCNSDIAIELISDLFAFENDTLFTPLHFLH
;
A
#
# COMPACT_ATOMS: atom_id res chain seq x y z
N MET A 1 -1.24 -3.29 -37.99
CA MET A 1 -0.14 -3.62 -37.07
C MET A 1 -0.76 -3.98 -35.76
N THR A 2 -0.60 -5.23 -35.31
CA THR A 2 -1.05 -5.65 -33.99
C THR A 2 0.05 -5.24 -33.02
N GLU A 3 -0.23 -4.26 -32.15
CA GLU A 3 0.68 -3.98 -31.03
C GLU A 3 0.72 -5.21 -30.15
N ILE A 4 1.88 -5.85 -30.08
CA ILE A 4 2.14 -6.95 -29.15
C ILE A 4 2.65 -6.28 -27.88
N THR A 5 1.85 -6.32 -26.81
CA THR A 5 2.30 -5.88 -25.49
C THR A 5 3.35 -6.87 -24.98
N GLN A 6 4.58 -6.38 -24.77
CA GLN A 6 5.66 -7.14 -24.14
C GLN A 6 5.82 -6.68 -22.70
N VAL A 7 5.92 -7.63 -21.76
CA VAL A 7 6.26 -7.33 -20.36
C VAL A 7 7.75 -7.06 -20.29
N GLU A 8 8.13 -5.82 -19.93
CA GLU A 8 9.54 -5.42 -19.81
C GLU A 8 10.16 -5.91 -18.50
N ALA A 9 9.41 -5.87 -17.40
CA ALA A 9 9.83 -6.35 -16.10
C ALA A 9 8.63 -6.79 -15.26
N HIS A 10 8.86 -7.72 -14.32
CA HIS A 10 7.84 -8.17 -13.36
C HIS A 10 8.49 -8.67 -12.08
N VAL A 11 7.71 -8.68 -10.99
CA VAL A 11 8.08 -9.27 -9.70
C VAL A 11 6.87 -10.00 -9.12
N LYS A 12 7.12 -10.97 -8.24
CA LYS A 12 6.08 -11.61 -7.43
C LYS A 12 6.14 -11.05 -6.01
N THR A 13 5.00 -10.59 -5.51
CA THR A 13 4.84 -10.15 -4.12
C THR A 13 4.75 -11.36 -3.18
N GLY A 14 5.02 -11.15 -1.89
CA GLY A 14 4.91 -12.20 -0.88
C GLY A 14 3.45 -12.58 -0.60
N LEU A 15 2.57 -11.58 -0.56
CA LEU A 15 1.12 -11.72 -0.41
C LEU A 15 0.41 -11.20 -1.67
N PRO A 16 -0.82 -11.65 -1.97
CA PRO A 16 -1.59 -11.14 -3.11
C PRO A 16 -1.66 -9.61 -3.12
N PRO A 17 -1.23 -8.94 -4.21
CA PRO A 17 -1.29 -7.48 -4.30
C PRO A 17 -2.72 -7.04 -4.63
N CYS A 18 -3.22 -6.00 -3.94
CA CYS A 18 -4.58 -5.50 -4.09
C CYS A 18 -4.63 -4.06 -4.62
N CYS A 19 -3.66 -3.23 -4.23
CA CYS A 19 -3.58 -1.84 -4.67
C CYS A 19 -2.12 -1.39 -4.80
N LEU A 20 -1.85 -0.36 -5.60
CA LEU A 20 -0.51 0.21 -5.77
C LEU A 20 -0.53 1.72 -5.97
N ARG A 21 0.56 2.39 -5.59
CA ARG A 21 0.85 3.79 -5.93
C ARG A 21 2.32 3.96 -6.28
N ILE A 22 2.61 4.88 -7.18
CA ILE A 22 3.97 5.30 -7.52
C ILE A 22 4.26 6.58 -6.74
N PHE A 23 5.36 6.60 -6.00
CA PHE A 23 5.82 7.76 -5.25
C PHE A 23 7.05 8.35 -5.94
N GLN A 24 6.90 9.60 -6.39
CA GLN A 24 7.94 10.43 -7.02
C GLN A 24 8.71 9.73 -8.17
N ASP A 25 8.04 8.86 -8.93
CA ASP A 25 8.63 8.07 -10.02
C ASP A 25 9.85 7.21 -9.61
N LYS A 26 10.04 6.98 -8.31
CA LYS A 26 11.19 6.26 -7.74
C LYS A 26 10.80 4.96 -7.04
N PHE A 27 9.62 4.96 -6.44
CA PHE A 27 9.19 3.87 -5.59
C PHE A 27 7.78 3.42 -5.94
N VAL A 28 7.56 2.11 -5.88
CA VAL A 28 6.23 1.49 -6.04
C VAL A 28 5.81 0.98 -4.67
N LEU A 29 4.77 1.58 -4.10
CA LEU A 29 4.14 1.11 -2.87
C LEU A 29 3.00 0.18 -3.25
N VAL A 30 2.98 -1.02 -2.70
CA VAL A 30 1.98 -2.06 -2.97
C VAL A 30 1.29 -2.44 -1.67
N GLY A 31 -0.04 -2.28 -1.63
CA GLY A 31 -0.86 -2.81 -0.55
C GLY A 31 -1.28 -4.25 -0.84
N THR A 32 -1.08 -5.14 0.13
CA THR A 32 -1.36 -6.57 -0.02
C THR A 32 -2.53 -7.05 0.83
N TYR A 33 -3.08 -8.20 0.45
CA TYR A 33 -4.22 -8.84 1.07
C TYR A 33 -4.03 -10.34 1.21
N GLU A 34 -4.28 -10.87 2.40
CA GLU A 34 -4.38 -12.30 2.67
C GLU A 34 -5.59 -12.58 3.58
N LEU A 35 -6.32 -13.66 3.29
CA LEU A 35 -7.43 -14.17 4.10
C LEU A 35 -7.13 -15.60 4.54
N ASP A 36 -6.97 -15.78 5.84
CA ASP A 36 -6.94 -17.08 6.47
C ASP A 36 -8.39 -17.61 6.58
N LYS A 37 -8.79 -18.46 5.62
CA LYS A 37 -10.17 -18.98 5.52
C LYS A 37 -10.67 -19.68 6.80
N PRO A 38 -9.88 -20.56 7.46
CA PRO A 38 -10.24 -21.15 8.74
C PRO A 38 -10.62 -20.15 9.84
N THR A 39 -9.85 -19.07 10.02
CA THR A 39 -10.04 -18.14 11.14
C THR A 39 -10.87 -16.91 10.76
N GLY A 40 -10.96 -16.60 9.46
CA GLY A 40 -11.51 -15.35 8.96
C GLY A 40 -10.55 -14.18 9.08
N ASN A 41 -9.33 -14.39 9.60
CA ASN A 41 -8.35 -13.33 9.79
C ASN A 41 -7.86 -12.78 8.45
N ARG A 42 -7.73 -11.45 8.41
CA ARG A 42 -7.30 -10.73 7.22
C ARG A 42 -6.01 -9.99 7.54
N THR A 43 -4.94 -10.31 6.84
CA THR A 43 -3.61 -9.72 7.04
C THR A 43 -3.13 -9.04 5.76
N GLY A 44 -2.21 -8.09 5.90
CA GLY A 44 -1.66 -7.36 4.77
C GLY A 44 -0.34 -6.69 5.12
N SER A 45 0.25 -6.10 4.09
CA SER A 45 1.48 -5.33 4.17
C SER A 45 1.48 -4.19 3.16
N ILE A 46 2.27 -3.16 3.46
CA ILE A 46 2.79 -2.22 2.46
C ILE A 46 4.17 -2.73 2.05
N ASP A 47 4.29 -3.21 0.83
CA ASP A 47 5.57 -3.57 0.22
C ASP A 47 6.08 -2.39 -0.60
N ILE A 48 7.34 -2.00 -0.41
CA ILE A 48 7.99 -0.90 -1.14
C ILE A 48 9.03 -1.48 -2.08
N TYR A 49 8.89 -1.19 -3.37
CA TYR A 49 9.83 -1.59 -4.42
C TYR A 49 10.52 -0.37 -5.03
N ASP A 50 11.75 -0.55 -5.52
CA ASP A 50 12.40 0.43 -6.39
C ASP A 50 11.88 0.34 -7.85
N VAL A 51 12.38 1.22 -8.72
CA VAL A 51 12.07 1.24 -10.16
C VAL A 51 12.45 -0.04 -10.92
N ASN A 52 13.32 -0.86 -10.36
CA ASN A 52 13.74 -2.15 -10.92
C ASN A 52 12.91 -3.31 -10.33
N PHE A 53 11.83 -3.01 -9.61
CA PHE A 53 11.00 -3.97 -8.88
C PHE A 53 11.76 -4.80 -7.83
N LYS A 54 12.85 -4.27 -7.27
CA LYS A 54 13.52 -4.85 -6.11
C LYS A 54 12.79 -4.44 -4.84
N LEU A 55 12.37 -5.42 -4.04
CA LEU A 55 11.76 -5.16 -2.72
C LEU A 55 12.80 -4.50 -1.80
N ILE A 56 12.45 -3.34 -1.26
CA ILE A 56 13.26 -2.58 -0.31
C ILE A 56 12.79 -2.91 1.11
N TYR A 57 11.50 -2.73 1.37
CA TYR A 57 10.90 -2.94 2.69
C TYR A 57 9.50 -3.55 2.60
N THR A 58 9.11 -4.24 3.67
CA THR A 58 7.75 -4.73 3.91
C THR A 58 7.31 -4.27 5.29
N TYR A 59 6.17 -3.60 5.35
CA TYR A 59 5.55 -3.13 6.58
C TYR A 59 4.24 -3.86 6.80
N PHE A 60 4.22 -4.79 7.75
CA PHE A 60 2.99 -5.51 8.09
C PHE A 60 1.99 -4.57 8.75
N THR A 61 0.73 -4.72 8.36
CA THR A 61 -0.37 -3.88 8.85
C THR A 61 -1.37 -4.69 9.66
N TYR A 62 -2.19 -4.00 10.44
CA TYR A 62 -3.22 -4.62 11.28
C TYR A 62 -4.13 -5.57 10.48
N GLY A 63 -4.59 -5.10 9.33
CA GLY A 63 -5.49 -5.84 8.46
C GLY A 63 -5.05 -5.82 7.00
N ALA A 64 -5.72 -6.62 6.19
CA ALA A 64 -5.52 -6.62 4.75
C ALA A 64 -5.87 -5.27 4.12
N ILE A 65 -5.02 -4.77 3.21
CA ILE A 65 -5.16 -3.45 2.58
C ILE A 65 -6.00 -3.59 1.31
N LEU A 66 -7.09 -2.81 1.24
CA LEU A 66 -8.02 -2.79 0.12
C LEU A 66 -7.86 -1.54 -0.76
N ASP A 67 -7.34 -0.44 -0.19
CA ASP A 67 -7.01 0.76 -0.95
C ASP A 67 -5.78 1.45 -0.34
N LEU A 68 -4.98 2.06 -1.20
CA LEU A 68 -3.78 2.82 -0.87
C LEU A 68 -3.81 4.10 -1.71
N LYS A 69 -3.77 5.27 -1.05
CA LYS A 69 -3.75 6.57 -1.72
C LYS A 69 -2.65 7.45 -1.15
N LEU A 70 -2.00 8.19 -2.04
CA LEU A 70 -1.17 9.32 -1.64
C LEU A 70 -2.06 10.55 -1.52
N SER A 71 -1.85 11.36 -0.50
CA SER A 71 -2.56 12.64 -0.38
C SER A 71 -2.20 13.56 -1.55
N PRO A 72 -3.19 14.23 -2.18
CA PRO A 72 -2.94 15.20 -3.24
C PRO A 72 -2.38 16.52 -2.70
N PHE A 73 -2.49 16.75 -1.39
CA PHE A 73 -2.00 17.95 -0.71
C PHE A 73 -0.55 17.77 -0.23
N ASP A 74 -0.17 16.52 0.04
CA ASP A 74 1.17 16.13 0.47
C ASP A 74 1.43 14.67 0.10
N SER A 75 2.21 14.44 -0.95
CA SER A 75 2.49 13.09 -1.45
C SER A 75 3.25 12.21 -0.46
N THR A 76 3.86 12.81 0.60
CA THR A 76 4.55 12.06 1.65
C THR A 76 3.59 11.42 2.65
N LEU A 77 2.28 11.65 2.52
CA LEU A 77 1.25 11.10 3.40
C LEU A 77 0.40 10.03 2.70
N PRO A 78 0.85 8.76 2.66
CA PRO A 78 0.00 7.64 2.29
C PRO A 78 -1.11 7.43 3.31
N ALA A 79 -2.29 7.07 2.80
CA ALA A 79 -3.39 6.53 3.57
C ALA A 79 -3.75 5.14 3.04
N THR A 80 -3.90 4.18 3.95
CA THR A 80 -4.36 2.82 3.64
C THR A 80 -5.71 2.57 4.27
N ALA A 81 -6.64 2.00 3.50
CA ALA A 81 -7.90 1.48 4.03
C ALA A 81 -7.83 -0.03 4.09
N HIS A 82 -8.19 -0.56 5.24
CA HIS A 82 -8.10 -1.97 5.56
C HIS A 82 -9.49 -2.59 5.61
N SER A 83 -9.52 -3.90 5.41
CA SER A 83 -10.73 -4.73 5.35
C SER A 83 -11.56 -4.82 6.65
N THR A 84 -11.15 -4.14 7.73
CA THR A 84 -11.73 -4.19 9.08
C THR A 84 -11.96 -2.79 9.65
N TRP A 85 -12.50 -1.86 8.86
CA TRP A 85 -12.79 -0.48 9.28
C TRP A 85 -11.61 0.33 9.80
N ASN A 86 -10.42 -0.06 9.39
CA ASN A 86 -9.19 0.53 9.85
C ASN A 86 -8.60 1.41 8.73
N ILE A 87 -8.23 2.64 9.08
CA ILE A 87 -7.52 3.56 8.21
C ILE A 87 -6.20 3.90 8.89
N MET A 88 -5.10 3.59 8.22
CA MET A 88 -3.78 3.97 8.70
C MET A 88 -3.23 5.11 7.86
N ILE A 89 -2.69 6.13 8.53
CA ILE A 89 -2.01 7.26 7.93
C ILE A 89 -0.53 7.12 8.20
N TRP A 90 0.26 7.24 7.13
CA TRP A 90 1.70 7.02 7.14
C TRP A 90 2.44 8.29 6.77
N ASN A 91 3.72 8.37 7.15
CA ASN A 91 4.67 9.38 6.69
C ASN A 91 5.75 8.68 5.88
N ILE A 92 6.02 9.13 4.66
CA ILE A 92 7.18 8.70 3.88
C ILE A 92 8.37 9.58 4.27
N VAL A 93 9.42 8.95 4.79
CA VAL A 93 10.70 9.58 5.10
C VAL A 93 11.69 9.20 4.01
N THR A 94 12.20 10.20 3.28
CA THR A 94 13.25 10.00 2.28
C THR A 94 14.52 10.73 2.70
N GLU A 95 15.68 10.07 2.56
CA GLU A 95 16.96 10.76 2.60
C GLU A 95 17.37 11.16 1.18
N ASP A 96 17.50 12.48 0.93
CA ASP A 96 17.83 13.05 -0.39
C ASP A 96 19.10 12.45 -1.02
N CYS A 97 19.99 11.88 -0.19
CA CYS A 97 21.32 11.44 -0.58
C CYS A 97 21.39 9.96 -0.99
N ASN A 98 20.50 9.09 -0.49
CA ASN A 98 20.72 7.63 -0.49
C ASN A 98 19.74 6.81 -1.32
N SER A 99 18.75 7.45 -1.98
CA SER A 99 17.65 6.72 -2.64
C SER A 99 16.97 5.72 -1.71
N ASP A 100 17.03 5.97 -0.40
CA ASP A 100 16.42 5.16 0.65
C ASP A 100 15.09 5.79 1.05
N ILE A 101 14.15 4.93 1.44
CA ILE A 101 12.78 5.28 1.76
C ILE A 101 12.34 4.49 2.97
N ALA A 102 11.82 5.17 3.98
CA ALA A 102 11.11 4.53 5.07
C ALA A 102 9.67 5.04 5.14
N ILE A 103 8.78 4.25 5.74
CA ILE A 103 7.48 4.75 6.16
C ILE A 103 7.29 4.58 7.66
N GLU A 104 6.65 5.57 8.26
CA GLU A 104 6.33 5.62 9.68
C GLU A 104 4.81 5.74 9.86
N LEU A 105 4.24 4.98 10.78
CA LEU A 105 2.82 5.10 11.10
C LEU A 105 2.59 6.37 11.90
N ILE A 106 1.79 7.29 11.38
CA ILE A 106 1.38 8.53 12.05
C ILE A 106 0.12 8.30 12.87
N SER A 107 -0.85 7.61 12.29
CA SER A 107 -2.17 7.45 12.90
C SER A 107 -2.82 6.14 12.50
N ASP A 108 -3.49 5.54 13.46
CA ASP A 108 -4.22 4.30 13.32
C ASP A 108 -5.68 4.53 13.76
N LEU A 109 -6.57 4.69 12.77
CA LEU A 109 -7.95 5.15 12.98
C LEU A 109 -8.93 4.01 12.75
N PHE A 110 -9.79 3.75 13.74
CA PHE A 110 -10.87 2.79 13.64
C PHE A 110 -12.20 3.52 13.53
N ALA A 111 -12.89 3.33 12.40
CA ALA A 111 -14.19 3.92 12.17
C ALA A 111 -15.29 2.85 12.42
N PHE A 112 -15.87 2.82 13.62
CA PHE A 112 -17.04 1.98 13.96
C PHE A 112 -16.84 0.44 13.94
N GLU A 113 -17.92 -0.32 14.15
CA GLU A 113 -17.95 -1.77 14.43
C GLU A 113 -17.49 -2.63 13.24
N ASN A 114 -16.75 -3.71 13.52
CA ASN A 114 -15.89 -4.51 12.63
C ASN A 114 -16.54 -5.22 11.42
N ASP A 115 -17.84 -5.03 11.16
CA ASP A 115 -18.64 -5.92 10.30
C ASP A 115 -18.96 -5.36 8.89
N THR A 116 -18.29 -4.31 8.44
CA THR A 116 -18.56 -3.70 7.12
C THR A 116 -17.27 -3.36 6.37
N LEU A 117 -17.32 -3.43 5.04
CA LEU A 117 -16.15 -3.29 4.17
C LEU A 117 -16.04 -1.86 3.63
N PHE A 118 -14.86 -1.25 3.77
CA PHE A 118 -14.49 -0.07 2.97
C PHE A 118 -14.01 -0.49 1.59
N THR A 119 -14.31 0.32 0.57
CA THR A 119 -14.03 -0.01 -0.82
C THR A 119 -13.27 1.09 -1.56
N PRO A 120 -13.42 2.39 -1.22
CA PRO A 120 -12.36 3.35 -1.56
C PRO A 120 -12.12 4.45 -0.50
N LEU A 121 -10.86 4.84 -0.33
CA LEU A 121 -10.51 6.11 0.31
C LEU A 121 -10.70 7.26 -0.66
N HIS A 122 -11.02 8.46 -0.20
CA HIS A 122 -11.03 9.65 -1.04
C HIS A 122 -10.59 10.87 -0.26
N PHE A 123 -9.58 11.58 -0.77
CA PHE A 123 -9.23 12.91 -0.31
C PHE A 123 -10.18 13.91 -0.98
N LEU A 124 -11.08 14.53 -0.20
CA LEU A 124 -12.02 15.52 -0.74
C LEU A 124 -11.26 16.82 -1.04
N HIS A 125 -11.54 17.42 -2.19
CA HIS A 125 -10.99 18.71 -2.64
C HIS A 125 -11.92 19.86 -2.25
#